data_AF-A0A1E7Z0P9-F1
#
_entry.id   AF-A0A1E7Z0P9-F1
#
_cell.length_a   1.000
_cell.length_b   1.000
_cell.length_c   1.000
_cell.angle_alpha   90.00
_cell.angle_beta   90.00
_cell.angle_gamma   90.00
#
_symmetry.space_group_name_H-M   'P 1'
#
loop_
_entity.id
_entity.type
_entity.pdbx_description
1 polymer ?
#
loop_
_entity_poly.entity_id
_entity_poly.type
_entity_poly.pdbx_seq_one_letter_code
_entity_poly.pdbx_strand_id
1 'polypeptide(L)'
;GTGFQPWITESLNYGCVASTRSFFADGRISEAAMAALQNRVRLAIEPSLGDYFRHGWDQAVGSSGTIKAVLRILSENGQGTRITPGGLEWLRAQVLQLGQISALHKLRGLKSDRAAVFPGGLAILLALFASLRIQEMRFSEGALREGAIYDLLGRIHHEDSRELSVANLQQRFHSQVQRNAEVVEWAGQLFAAARHAWALHDGHLAWLRWAAATHDIGLDIAHSGFHKHGEYIWRNGDIAGFSRREQNLIACLVRCQRKKLLSLSQLQALGVAAEDVEGLQRLAVLLRLAIVLQRGATGLDHKPSLTIRGRTLELRFPPNWRTTAPLLAADLEQEQILVNPDFQVLC
;
A
#
# COMPACT_ATOMS: atom_id res chain seq x y z
N GLY A 1 -2.14 -15.49 11.79
CA GLY A 1 -2.75 -14.23 12.22
C GLY A 1 -3.93 -14.55 13.11
N THR A 2 -4.37 -13.61 13.94
CA THR A 2 -5.41 -13.83 14.94
C THR A 2 -6.42 -12.69 14.87
N GLY A 3 -7.71 -13.02 14.71
CA GLY A 3 -8.75 -12.02 14.47
C GLY A 3 -8.44 -11.18 13.22
N PHE A 4 -8.39 -9.86 13.39
CA PHE A 4 -8.08 -8.91 12.32
C PHE A 4 -6.57 -8.61 12.16
N GLN A 5 -5.70 -9.25 12.97
CA GLN A 5 -4.26 -8.99 12.95
C GLN A 5 -3.51 -10.03 12.11
N PRO A 6 -2.96 -9.65 10.93
CA PRO A 6 -2.05 -10.51 10.19
C PRO A 6 -0.70 -10.62 10.92
N TRP A 7 -0.02 -11.77 10.76
CA TRP A 7 1.33 -12.00 11.30
C TRP A 7 2.36 -12.17 10.19
N ILE A 8 2.02 -12.99 9.19
CA ILE A 8 2.79 -13.19 7.97
C ILE A 8 1.87 -12.88 6.80
N THR A 9 2.36 -12.11 5.84
CA THR A 9 1.65 -11.78 4.59
C THR A 9 2.61 -11.96 3.44
N GLU A 10 2.21 -12.77 2.45
CA GLU A 10 3.04 -13.07 1.28
C GLU A 10 2.21 -12.99 0.00
N SER A 11 2.80 -12.50 -1.07
CA SER A 11 2.18 -12.44 -2.40
C SER A 11 3.10 -13.04 -3.46
N LEU A 12 2.73 -14.21 -3.97
CA LEU A 12 3.48 -14.89 -5.03
C LEU A 12 2.93 -14.50 -6.41
N ASN A 13 3.83 -14.34 -7.38
CA ASN A 13 3.48 -14.02 -8.77
C ASN A 13 2.99 -15.25 -9.57
N TYR A 14 2.03 -16.01 -9.02
CA TYR A 14 1.40 -17.16 -9.66
C TYR A 14 -0.12 -17.05 -9.59
N GLY A 15 -0.77 -17.10 -10.75
CA GLY A 15 -2.22 -17.00 -10.87
C GLY A 15 -2.75 -17.93 -11.96
N CYS A 16 -3.98 -18.43 -11.77
CA CYS A 16 -4.56 -19.47 -12.63
C CYS A 16 -4.53 -19.14 -14.13
N VAL A 17 -4.74 -17.87 -14.52
CA VAL A 17 -4.72 -17.43 -15.93
C VAL A 17 -3.31 -17.51 -16.51
N ALA A 18 -2.35 -16.80 -15.91
CA ALA A 18 -0.98 -16.74 -16.40
C ALA A 18 -0.33 -18.13 -16.38
N SER A 19 -0.51 -18.87 -15.29
CA SER A 19 0.03 -20.22 -15.16
C SER A 19 -0.59 -21.20 -16.15
N THR A 20 -1.89 -21.10 -16.45
CA THR A 20 -2.49 -21.96 -17.49
C THR A 20 -1.92 -21.65 -18.86
N ARG A 21 -1.79 -20.36 -19.21
CA ARG A 21 -1.20 -19.94 -20.49
C ARG A 21 0.27 -20.35 -20.65
N SER A 22 1.05 -20.33 -19.58
CA SER A 22 2.49 -20.64 -19.67
C SER A 22 2.78 -22.15 -19.70
N PHE A 23 2.00 -22.97 -18.99
CA PHE A 23 2.32 -24.40 -18.80
C PHE A 23 1.40 -25.34 -19.59
N PHE A 24 0.25 -24.86 -20.04
CA PHE A 24 -0.75 -25.66 -20.76
C PHE A 24 -1.22 -24.91 -22.03
N ALA A 25 -0.28 -24.26 -22.72
CA ALA A 25 -0.53 -23.36 -23.85
C ALA A 25 -1.23 -24.05 -25.04
N ASP A 26 -0.92 -25.32 -25.28
CA ASP A 26 -1.49 -26.17 -26.32
C ASP A 26 -2.81 -26.83 -25.89
N GLY A 27 -3.30 -26.52 -24.69
CA GLY A 27 -4.48 -27.13 -24.10
C GLY A 27 -4.27 -28.53 -23.54
N ARG A 28 -3.08 -29.13 -23.71
CA ARG A 28 -2.79 -30.47 -23.21
C ARG A 28 -2.44 -30.44 -21.74
N ILE A 29 -3.08 -31.31 -20.96
CA ILE A 29 -2.82 -31.45 -19.52
C ILE A 29 -2.01 -32.72 -19.30
N SER A 30 -0.69 -32.56 -19.21
CA SER A 30 0.24 -33.66 -18.95
C SER A 30 0.79 -33.63 -17.52
N GLU A 31 1.20 -34.80 -17.04
CA GLU A 31 1.87 -34.96 -15.75
C GLU A 31 3.14 -34.10 -15.68
N ALA A 32 3.93 -34.07 -16.77
CA ALA A 32 5.14 -33.26 -16.86
C ALA A 32 4.86 -31.75 -16.75
N ALA A 33 3.84 -31.24 -17.45
CA ALA A 33 3.45 -29.83 -17.37
C ALA A 33 2.94 -29.44 -15.97
N MET A 34 2.12 -30.31 -15.36
CA MET A 34 1.62 -30.14 -14.00
C MET A 34 2.78 -30.09 -12.99
N ALA A 35 3.71 -31.06 -13.05
CA ALA A 35 4.87 -31.13 -12.18
C ALA A 35 5.82 -29.92 -12.37
N ALA A 36 6.01 -29.46 -13.61
CA ALA A 36 6.83 -28.29 -13.90
C ALA A 36 6.27 -27.01 -13.23
N LEU A 37 4.97 -26.76 -13.35
CA LEU A 37 4.32 -25.64 -12.67
C LEU A 37 4.38 -25.79 -11.14
N GLN A 38 4.12 -26.99 -10.62
CA GLN A 38 4.22 -27.24 -9.19
C GLN A 38 5.63 -26.94 -8.65
N ASN A 39 6.69 -27.40 -9.33
CA ASN A 39 8.07 -27.10 -8.95
C ASN A 39 8.34 -25.59 -8.89
N ARG A 40 7.82 -24.83 -9.85
CA ARG A 40 7.98 -23.38 -9.89
C ARG A 40 7.28 -22.68 -8.72
N VAL A 41 6.08 -23.12 -8.37
CA VAL A 41 5.35 -22.62 -7.19
C VAL A 41 6.08 -23.00 -5.90
N ARG A 42 6.58 -24.24 -5.80
CA ARG A 42 7.35 -24.72 -4.64
C ARG A 42 8.61 -23.87 -4.40
N LEU A 43 9.39 -23.61 -5.45
CA LEU A 43 10.57 -22.74 -5.37
C LEU A 43 10.21 -21.30 -4.96
N ALA A 44 9.04 -20.81 -5.38
CA ALA A 44 8.62 -19.45 -5.05
C ALA A 44 8.16 -19.29 -3.59
N ILE A 45 7.53 -20.32 -3.01
CA ILE A 45 7.08 -20.28 -1.60
C ILE A 45 8.19 -20.69 -0.61
N GLU A 46 9.21 -21.44 -1.07
CA GLU A 46 10.29 -21.98 -0.24
C GLU A 46 10.89 -20.97 0.76
N PRO A 47 11.22 -19.72 0.36
CA PRO A 47 11.83 -18.75 1.29
C PRO A 47 10.95 -18.41 2.49
N SER A 48 9.63 -18.43 2.34
CA SER A 48 8.68 -18.05 3.39
C SER A 48 8.25 -19.24 4.27
N LEU A 49 8.54 -20.50 3.88
CA LEU A 49 8.05 -21.69 4.58
C LEU A 49 8.51 -21.74 6.04
N GLY A 50 9.74 -21.30 6.34
CA GLY A 50 10.28 -21.27 7.70
C GLY A 50 9.43 -20.43 8.64
N ASP A 51 8.93 -19.28 8.18
CA ASP A 51 8.09 -18.39 8.99
C ASP A 51 6.71 -19.01 9.24
N TYR A 52 6.10 -19.54 8.18
CA TYR A 52 4.82 -20.24 8.27
C TYR A 52 4.86 -21.43 9.23
N PHE A 53 5.92 -22.23 9.23
CA PHE A 53 6.06 -23.35 10.15
C PHE A 53 6.37 -22.93 11.59
N ARG A 54 7.14 -21.85 11.79
CA ARG A 54 7.41 -21.32 13.14
C ARG A 54 6.15 -20.76 13.80
N HIS A 55 5.30 -20.08 13.04
CA HIS A 55 4.06 -19.53 13.57
C HIS A 55 2.93 -20.56 13.67
N GLY A 56 2.81 -21.46 12.70
CA GLY A 56 1.72 -22.43 12.63
C GLY A 56 0.35 -21.80 12.37
N TRP A 57 -0.67 -22.66 12.33
CA TRP A 57 -2.08 -22.27 12.23
C TRP A 57 -2.99 -23.38 12.76
N ASP A 58 -4.14 -23.00 13.32
CA ASP A 58 -5.18 -23.96 13.74
C ASP A 58 -6.07 -24.39 12.57
N GLN A 59 -6.28 -23.51 11.59
CA GLN A 59 -7.15 -23.75 10.44
C GLN A 59 -6.55 -23.15 9.18
N ALA A 60 -6.61 -23.90 8.08
CA ALA A 60 -6.34 -23.36 6.74
C ALA A 60 -7.67 -23.01 6.05
N VAL A 61 -7.74 -21.79 5.53
CA VAL A 61 -8.91 -21.28 4.82
C VAL A 61 -8.48 -20.75 3.46
N GLY A 62 -9.20 -21.14 2.42
CA GLY A 62 -8.99 -20.68 1.04
C GLY A 62 -10.19 -19.91 0.51
N SER A 63 -9.94 -18.94 -0.36
CA SER A 63 -10.98 -18.12 -1.00
C SER A 63 -10.80 -18.08 -2.52
N SER A 64 -11.63 -17.31 -3.21
CA SER A 64 -11.57 -17.08 -4.66
C SER A 64 -11.97 -18.29 -5.54
N GLY A 65 -12.01 -18.06 -6.85
CA GLY A 65 -12.65 -18.96 -7.81
C GLY A 65 -12.02 -20.35 -7.97
N THR A 66 -10.71 -20.50 -7.75
CA THR A 66 -10.03 -21.81 -7.84
C THR A 66 -10.44 -22.70 -6.68
N ILE A 67 -10.35 -22.21 -5.45
CA ILE A 67 -10.77 -22.94 -4.24
C ILE A 67 -12.25 -23.31 -4.33
N LYS A 68 -13.10 -22.36 -4.74
CA LYS A 68 -14.55 -22.60 -4.92
C LYS A 68 -14.83 -23.71 -5.94
N ALA A 69 -14.13 -23.69 -7.08
CA ALA A 69 -14.30 -24.71 -8.12
C ALA A 69 -13.83 -26.09 -7.65
N VAL A 70 -12.66 -26.17 -7.02
CA VAL A 70 -12.12 -27.42 -6.46
C VAL A 70 -13.09 -28.00 -5.43
N LEU A 71 -13.51 -27.21 -4.44
CA LEU A 71 -14.45 -27.68 -3.42
C LEU A 71 -15.75 -28.21 -4.04
N ARG A 72 -16.31 -27.47 -5.01
CA ARG A 72 -17.54 -27.89 -5.70
C ARG A 72 -17.38 -29.23 -6.41
N ILE A 73 -16.28 -29.42 -7.14
CA ILE A 73 -15.99 -30.68 -7.84
C ILE A 73 -15.85 -31.81 -6.82
N LEU A 74 -15.08 -31.62 -5.74
CA LEU A 74 -14.91 -32.65 -4.72
C LEU A 74 -16.26 -33.04 -4.07
N SER A 75 -17.07 -32.06 -3.71
CA SER A 75 -18.38 -32.30 -3.08
C SER A 75 -19.36 -33.01 -4.03
N GLU A 76 -19.45 -32.59 -5.30
CA GLU A 76 -20.36 -33.20 -6.26
C GLU A 76 -19.94 -34.62 -6.71
N ASN A 77 -18.70 -35.03 -6.40
CA ASN A 77 -18.15 -36.35 -6.70
C ASN A 77 -17.86 -37.18 -5.44
N GLY A 78 -18.47 -36.84 -4.30
CA GLY A 78 -18.41 -37.65 -3.08
C GLY A 78 -17.04 -37.68 -2.38
N GLN A 79 -16.13 -36.75 -2.70
CA GLN A 79 -14.81 -36.63 -2.07
C GLN A 79 -14.83 -35.79 -0.78
N GLY A 80 -15.99 -35.26 -0.39
CA GLY A 80 -16.20 -34.50 0.84
C GLY A 80 -16.46 -33.00 0.64
N THR A 81 -16.73 -32.31 1.74
CA THR A 81 -17.06 -30.88 1.82
C THR A 81 -15.87 -30.01 2.22
N ARG A 82 -14.67 -30.58 2.17
CA ARG A 82 -13.41 -29.95 2.55
C ARG A 82 -12.34 -30.34 1.55
N ILE A 83 -11.35 -29.48 1.35
CA ILE A 83 -10.24 -29.79 0.45
C ILE A 83 -9.16 -30.48 1.28
N THR A 84 -8.80 -31.69 0.89
CA THR A 84 -7.77 -32.52 1.56
C THR A 84 -6.73 -32.97 0.54
N PRO A 85 -5.53 -33.38 0.95
CA PRO A 85 -4.52 -33.97 0.05
C PRO A 85 -5.09 -35.12 -0.79
N GLY A 86 -5.86 -36.02 -0.17
CA GLY A 86 -6.49 -37.14 -0.86
C GLY A 86 -7.50 -36.70 -1.94
N GLY A 87 -8.36 -35.73 -1.62
CA GLY A 87 -9.31 -35.17 -2.60
C GLY A 87 -8.59 -34.48 -3.76
N LEU A 88 -7.50 -33.75 -3.49
CA LEU A 88 -6.71 -33.10 -4.53
C LEU A 88 -5.98 -34.09 -5.44
N GLU A 89 -5.43 -35.19 -4.91
CA GLU A 89 -4.81 -36.23 -5.73
C GLU A 89 -5.84 -36.99 -6.57
N TRP A 90 -7.04 -37.27 -6.03
CA TRP A 90 -8.15 -37.81 -6.82
C TRP A 90 -8.49 -36.87 -7.99
N LEU A 91 -8.63 -35.57 -7.70
CA LEU A 91 -8.96 -34.56 -8.71
C LEU A 91 -7.87 -34.41 -9.77
N ARG A 92 -6.60 -34.48 -9.35
CA ARG A 92 -5.44 -34.51 -10.26
C ARG A 92 -5.56 -35.70 -11.22
N ALA A 93 -5.85 -36.90 -10.71
CA ALA A 93 -6.00 -38.09 -11.54
C ALA A 93 -7.13 -37.92 -12.57
N GLN A 94 -8.29 -37.38 -12.18
CA GLN A 94 -9.39 -37.10 -13.10
C GLN A 94 -9.01 -36.11 -14.21
N VAL A 95 -8.32 -35.03 -13.84
CA VAL A 95 -7.88 -34.00 -14.79
C VAL A 95 -6.83 -34.53 -15.77
N LEU A 96 -5.87 -35.33 -15.29
CA LEU A 96 -4.87 -35.98 -16.13
C LEU A 96 -5.48 -37.03 -17.06
N GLN A 97 -6.48 -37.78 -16.59
CA GLN A 97 -7.21 -38.75 -17.41
C GLN A 97 -7.95 -38.08 -18.57
N LEU A 98 -8.54 -36.90 -18.35
CA LEU A 98 -9.15 -36.10 -19.41
C LEU A 98 -8.08 -35.53 -20.38
N GLY A 99 -6.90 -35.18 -19.86
CA GLY A 99 -5.69 -34.88 -20.64
C GLY A 99 -5.74 -33.61 -21.51
N GLN A 100 -6.89 -32.94 -21.58
CA GLN A 100 -7.14 -31.79 -22.46
C GLN A 100 -8.07 -30.79 -21.76
N ILE A 101 -7.75 -29.49 -21.86
CA ILE A 101 -8.58 -28.40 -21.31
C ILE A 101 -9.99 -28.44 -21.90
N SER A 102 -10.10 -28.68 -23.20
CA SER A 102 -11.39 -28.77 -23.89
C SER A 102 -12.27 -29.90 -23.35
N ALA A 103 -11.69 -30.95 -22.75
CA ALA A 103 -12.43 -32.06 -22.17
C ALA A 103 -12.88 -31.82 -20.72
N LEU A 104 -12.40 -30.76 -20.06
CA LEU A 104 -12.72 -30.48 -18.65
C LEU A 104 -14.19 -30.16 -18.39
N HIS A 105 -14.97 -29.78 -19.40
CA HIS A 105 -16.43 -29.63 -19.27
C HIS A 105 -17.14 -30.93 -18.83
N LYS A 106 -16.50 -32.09 -19.01
CA LYS A 106 -17.01 -33.39 -18.57
C LYS A 106 -16.85 -33.61 -17.07
N LEU A 107 -16.02 -32.81 -16.39
CA LEU A 107 -15.78 -32.93 -14.96
C LEU A 107 -16.96 -32.34 -14.19
N ARG A 108 -17.72 -33.21 -13.52
CA ARG A 108 -18.88 -32.81 -12.72
C ARG A 108 -18.48 -31.78 -11.65
N GLY A 109 -19.25 -30.70 -11.55
CA GLY A 109 -19.01 -29.58 -10.63
C GLY A 109 -18.12 -28.47 -11.18
N LEU A 110 -17.43 -28.66 -12.32
CA LEU A 110 -16.67 -27.60 -12.98
C LEU A 110 -17.57 -26.81 -13.94
N LYS A 111 -17.69 -25.50 -13.70
CA LYS A 111 -18.38 -24.61 -14.65
C LYS A 111 -17.54 -24.39 -15.91
N SER A 112 -18.20 -24.24 -17.05
CA SER A 112 -17.56 -24.07 -18.37
C SER A 112 -16.66 -22.84 -18.45
N ASP A 113 -17.08 -21.72 -17.86
CA ASP A 113 -16.33 -20.46 -17.78
C ASP A 113 -15.02 -20.57 -16.97
N ARG A 114 -14.89 -21.59 -16.12
CA ARG A 114 -13.68 -21.85 -15.31
C ARG A 114 -12.73 -22.85 -15.95
N ALA A 115 -13.19 -23.67 -16.89
CA ALA A 115 -12.40 -24.75 -17.47
C ALA A 115 -11.07 -24.27 -18.07
N ALA A 116 -11.09 -23.13 -18.78
CA ALA A 116 -9.93 -22.57 -19.48
C ALA A 116 -8.75 -22.16 -18.57
N VAL A 117 -8.99 -21.99 -17.27
CA VAL A 117 -7.96 -21.55 -16.30
C VAL A 117 -7.76 -22.54 -15.15
N PHE A 118 -8.53 -23.63 -15.14
CA PHE A 118 -8.58 -24.57 -14.04
C PHE A 118 -7.27 -25.32 -13.81
N PRO A 119 -6.55 -25.84 -14.84
CA PRO A 119 -5.32 -26.61 -14.62
C PRO A 119 -4.23 -25.83 -13.89
N GLY A 120 -3.99 -24.58 -14.29
CA GLY A 120 -3.01 -23.73 -13.62
C GLY A 120 -3.39 -23.45 -12.16
N GLY A 121 -4.68 -23.23 -11.90
CA GLY A 121 -5.17 -23.06 -10.52
C GLY A 121 -5.00 -24.32 -9.67
N LEU A 122 -5.35 -25.49 -10.20
CA LEU A 122 -5.21 -26.77 -9.51
C LEU A 122 -3.73 -27.10 -9.21
N ALA A 123 -2.83 -26.87 -10.17
CA ALA A 123 -1.40 -27.09 -9.99
C ALA A 123 -0.81 -26.23 -8.85
N ILE A 124 -1.18 -24.95 -8.80
CA ILE A 124 -0.77 -24.03 -7.73
C ILE A 124 -1.27 -24.55 -6.38
N LEU A 125 -2.55 -24.96 -6.31
CA LEU A 125 -3.14 -25.46 -5.07
C LEU A 125 -2.46 -26.74 -4.58
N LEU A 126 -2.20 -27.70 -5.47
CA LEU A 126 -1.44 -28.92 -5.17
C LEU A 126 -0.06 -28.61 -4.61
N ALA A 127 0.67 -27.68 -5.23
CA ALA A 127 1.99 -27.27 -4.77
C ALA A 127 1.94 -26.63 -3.37
N LEU A 128 0.98 -25.73 -3.13
CA LEU A 128 0.83 -25.08 -1.82
C LEU A 128 0.43 -26.07 -0.72
N PHE A 129 -0.49 -27.00 -1.00
CA PHE A 129 -0.85 -28.06 -0.05
C PHE A 129 0.35 -28.90 0.36
N ALA A 130 1.18 -29.31 -0.62
CA ALA A 130 2.39 -30.09 -0.37
C ALA A 130 3.44 -29.28 0.40
N SER A 131 3.74 -28.05 -0.04
CA SER A 131 4.77 -27.20 0.58
C SER A 131 4.43 -26.81 2.01
N LEU A 132 3.17 -26.42 2.28
CA LEU A 132 2.71 -25.98 3.60
C LEU A 132 2.21 -27.15 4.47
N ARG A 133 2.24 -28.38 3.97
CA ARG A 133 1.77 -29.59 4.67
C ARG A 133 0.32 -29.47 5.18
N ILE A 134 -0.54 -28.84 4.39
CA ILE A 134 -1.95 -28.60 4.73
C ILE A 134 -2.70 -29.93 4.74
N GLN A 135 -3.31 -30.28 5.86
CA GLN A 135 -4.11 -31.50 5.99
C GLN A 135 -5.56 -31.30 5.54
N GLU A 136 -6.09 -30.10 5.75
CA GLU A 136 -7.47 -29.75 5.43
C GLU A 136 -7.57 -28.24 5.18
N MET A 137 -8.35 -27.85 4.18
CA MET A 137 -8.70 -26.44 3.92
C MET A 137 -10.22 -26.27 3.79
N ARG A 138 -10.74 -25.22 4.45
CA ARG A 138 -12.13 -24.75 4.35
C ARG A 138 -12.26 -23.66 3.30
N PHE A 139 -13.41 -23.56 2.66
CA PHE A 139 -13.71 -22.43 1.76
C PHE A 139 -14.31 -21.27 2.56
N SER A 140 -13.85 -20.06 2.27
CA SER A 140 -14.46 -18.80 2.72
C SER A 140 -15.17 -18.12 1.57
N GLU A 141 -16.42 -17.69 1.81
CA GLU A 141 -17.15 -16.82 0.89
C GLU A 141 -16.55 -15.40 0.86
N GLY A 142 -16.01 -14.93 1.98
CA GLY A 142 -15.32 -13.66 2.08
C GLY A 142 -13.91 -13.71 1.48
N ALA A 143 -13.56 -12.67 0.73
CA ALA A 143 -12.26 -12.45 0.11
C ALA A 143 -11.88 -10.96 0.17
N LEU A 144 -11.20 -10.46 -0.87
CA LEU A 144 -10.71 -9.08 -0.92
C LEU A 144 -11.84 -8.04 -0.90
N ARG A 145 -12.99 -8.34 -1.53
CA ARG A 145 -14.10 -7.38 -1.61
C ARG A 145 -14.69 -7.10 -0.23
N GLU A 146 -14.96 -8.16 0.52
CA GLU A 146 -15.49 -8.06 1.87
C GLU A 146 -14.46 -7.36 2.77
N GLY A 147 -13.18 -7.72 2.69
CA GLY A 147 -12.10 -7.03 3.41
C GLY A 147 -12.02 -5.53 3.10
N ALA A 148 -12.17 -5.14 1.83
CA ALA A 148 -12.19 -3.73 1.43
C ALA A 148 -13.42 -2.99 1.97
N ILE A 149 -14.59 -3.63 2.02
CA ILE A 149 -15.80 -3.05 2.62
C ILE A 149 -15.62 -2.85 4.12
N TYR A 150 -15.08 -3.85 4.82
CA TYR A 150 -14.78 -3.75 6.26
C TYR A 150 -13.76 -2.63 6.55
N ASP A 151 -12.71 -2.52 5.73
CA ASP A 151 -11.74 -1.42 5.87
C ASP A 151 -12.38 -0.05 5.62
N LEU A 152 -13.26 0.07 4.61
CA LEU A 152 -14.03 1.30 4.38
C LEU A 152 -14.97 1.64 5.54
N LEU A 153 -15.62 0.66 6.16
CA LEU A 153 -16.46 0.86 7.34
C LEU A 153 -15.63 1.26 8.57
N GLY A 154 -14.48 0.61 8.80
CA GLY A 154 -13.55 0.96 9.87
C GLY A 154 -13.07 2.41 9.78
N ARG A 155 -12.80 2.91 8.57
CA ARG A 155 -12.47 4.32 8.30
C ARG A 155 -13.59 5.29 8.71
N ILE A 156 -14.84 4.88 8.63
CA ILE A 156 -16.00 5.69 9.06
C ILE A 156 -16.12 5.71 10.59
N HIS A 157 -15.70 4.63 11.26
CA HIS A 157 -15.81 4.43 12.71
C HIS A 157 -14.53 4.75 13.52
N HIS A 158 -13.53 5.45 12.92
CA HIS A 158 -12.28 5.88 13.57
C HIS A 158 -11.30 4.76 14.02
N GLU A 159 -11.47 3.53 13.53
CA GLU A 159 -10.45 2.47 13.64
C GLU A 159 -9.62 2.44 12.35
N ASP A 160 -8.88 3.52 12.08
CA ASP A 160 -8.11 3.63 10.85
C ASP A 160 -6.79 2.85 10.95
N SER A 161 -6.74 1.68 10.30
CA SER A 161 -5.56 0.82 10.18
C SER A 161 -4.33 1.54 9.61
N ARG A 162 -4.52 2.66 8.91
CA ARG A 162 -3.45 3.50 8.37
C ARG A 162 -2.69 4.27 9.44
N GLU A 163 -3.34 4.73 10.50
CA GLU A 163 -2.67 5.41 11.61
C GLU A 163 -1.69 4.47 12.31
N LEU A 164 -2.11 3.22 12.55
CA LEU A 164 -1.22 2.18 13.04
C LEU A 164 -0.07 1.88 12.06
N SER A 165 -0.36 1.83 10.75
CA SER A 165 0.68 1.60 9.73
C SER A 165 1.71 2.74 9.68
N VAL A 166 1.28 3.98 9.87
CA VAL A 166 2.15 5.16 9.96
C VAL A 166 2.98 5.11 11.24
N ALA A 167 2.38 4.79 12.38
CA ALA A 167 3.11 4.62 13.65
C ALA A 167 4.18 3.51 13.56
N ASN A 168 3.83 2.37 12.95
CA ASN A 168 4.78 1.29 12.68
C ASN A 168 5.92 1.74 11.75
N LEU A 169 5.61 2.56 10.73
CA LEU A 169 6.63 3.11 9.83
C LEU A 169 7.58 4.06 10.58
N GLN A 170 7.03 4.94 11.43
CA GLN A 170 7.82 5.83 12.28
C GLN A 170 8.75 5.04 13.21
N GLN A 171 8.24 4.00 13.87
CA GLN A 171 9.02 3.15 14.76
C GLN A 171 10.14 2.41 14.00
N ARG A 172 9.80 1.81 12.85
CA ARG A 172 10.74 1.02 12.03
C ARG A 172 11.94 1.83 11.53
N PHE A 173 11.72 3.10 11.20
CA PHE A 173 12.74 4.00 10.66
C PHE A 173 13.18 5.08 11.67
N HIS A 174 13.01 4.81 12.97
CA HIS A 174 13.49 5.65 14.07
C HIS A 174 13.14 7.15 13.93
N SER A 175 11.92 7.43 13.44
CA SER A 175 11.42 8.78 13.24
C SER A 175 11.31 9.54 14.57
N GLN A 176 11.52 10.86 14.55
CA GLN A 176 11.37 11.72 15.71
C GLN A 176 9.89 12.04 15.98
N VAL A 177 9.13 11.04 16.44
CA VAL A 177 7.65 11.10 16.58
C VAL A 177 7.17 12.37 17.32
N GLN A 178 7.78 12.71 18.46
CA GLN A 178 7.40 13.90 19.24
C GLN A 178 7.58 15.20 18.46
N ARG A 179 8.71 15.34 17.78
CA ARG A 179 9.01 16.50 16.95
C ARG A 179 8.07 16.58 15.74
N ASN A 180 7.81 15.44 15.11
CA ASN A 180 6.95 15.38 13.94
C ASN A 180 5.48 15.65 14.30
N ALA A 181 5.04 15.38 15.53
CA ALA A 181 3.73 15.79 16.01
C ALA A 181 3.56 17.31 15.94
N GLU A 182 4.58 18.10 16.26
CA GLU A 182 4.54 19.56 16.09
C GLU A 182 4.45 19.99 14.62
N VAL A 183 5.16 19.28 13.72
CA VAL A 183 5.05 19.52 12.27
C VAL A 183 3.62 19.22 11.79
N VAL A 184 3.01 18.14 12.28
CA VAL A 184 1.61 17.78 11.99
C VAL A 184 0.64 18.88 12.45
N GLU A 185 0.84 19.42 13.64
CA GLU A 185 0.02 20.52 14.17
C GLU A 185 0.15 21.81 13.34
N TRP A 186 1.39 22.17 12.96
CA TRP A 186 1.62 23.29 12.05
C TRP A 186 0.96 23.06 10.70
N ALA A 187 1.14 21.88 10.12
CA ALA A 187 0.56 21.53 8.83
C ALA A 187 -0.98 21.60 8.88
N GLY A 188 -1.61 21.16 9.97
CA GLY A 188 -3.06 21.28 10.19
C GLY A 188 -3.53 22.74 10.26
N GLN A 189 -2.82 23.60 10.98
CA GLN A 189 -3.14 25.04 11.09
C GLN A 189 -3.01 25.75 9.74
N LEU A 190 -1.91 25.52 9.02
CA LEU A 190 -1.71 26.09 7.68
C LEU A 190 -2.75 25.57 6.68
N PHE A 191 -3.09 24.27 6.77
CA PHE A 191 -4.15 23.68 5.96
C PHE A 191 -5.50 24.33 6.21
N ALA A 192 -5.89 24.53 7.47
CA ALA A 192 -7.16 25.16 7.82
C ALA A 192 -7.29 26.57 7.20
N ALA A 193 -6.22 27.37 7.26
CA ALA A 193 -6.17 28.69 6.64
C ALA A 193 -6.22 28.66 5.11
N ALA A 194 -5.67 27.61 4.48
CA ALA A 194 -5.64 27.46 3.03
C ALA A 194 -6.87 26.73 2.44
N ARG A 195 -7.63 26.00 3.25
CA ARG A 195 -8.66 25.04 2.81
C ARG A 195 -9.66 25.65 1.84
N HIS A 196 -10.25 26.79 2.20
CA HIS A 196 -11.27 27.44 1.38
C HIS A 196 -10.68 28.08 0.12
N ALA A 197 -9.56 28.79 0.25
CA ALA A 197 -8.92 29.48 -0.87
C ALA A 197 -8.44 28.53 -1.97
N TRP A 198 -8.09 27.29 -1.60
CA TRP A 198 -7.56 26.27 -2.51
C TRP A 198 -8.50 25.08 -2.73
N ALA A 199 -9.74 25.15 -2.25
CA ALA A 199 -10.73 24.07 -2.35
C ALA A 199 -10.20 22.70 -1.87
N LEU A 200 -9.43 22.69 -0.78
CA LEU A 200 -8.91 21.46 -0.19
C LEU A 200 -10.01 20.74 0.62
N HIS A 201 -9.90 19.41 0.71
CA HIS A 201 -10.86 18.54 1.39
C HIS A 201 -10.17 17.63 2.41
N ASP A 202 -10.91 16.87 3.21
CA ASP A 202 -10.35 16.10 4.33
C ASP A 202 -9.31 15.05 3.91
N GLY A 203 -9.47 14.42 2.75
CA GLY A 203 -8.43 13.54 2.18
C GLY A 203 -7.07 14.24 1.99
N HIS A 204 -7.05 15.51 1.59
CA HIS A 204 -5.82 16.29 1.45
C HIS A 204 -5.15 16.56 2.82
N LEU A 205 -5.96 16.81 3.86
CA LEU A 205 -5.45 16.97 5.22
C LEU A 205 -4.81 15.67 5.71
N ALA A 206 -5.44 14.53 5.49
CA ALA A 206 -4.89 13.23 5.87
C ALA A 206 -3.52 12.97 5.21
N TRP A 207 -3.40 13.18 3.89
CA TRP A 207 -2.12 13.02 3.18
C TRP A 207 -1.03 13.95 3.71
N LEU A 208 -1.38 15.21 3.98
CA LEU A 208 -0.45 16.19 4.55
C LEU A 208 0.01 15.78 5.96
N ARG A 209 -0.89 15.29 6.81
CA ARG A 209 -0.57 14.82 8.16
C ARG A 209 0.35 13.61 8.13
N TRP A 210 0.08 12.60 7.30
CA TRP A 210 0.95 11.43 7.20
C TRP A 210 2.32 11.76 6.61
N ALA A 211 2.38 12.65 5.61
CA ALA A 211 3.65 13.16 5.10
C ALA A 211 4.44 13.93 6.17
N ALA A 212 3.79 14.80 6.95
CA ALA A 212 4.41 15.52 8.06
C ALA A 212 4.91 14.58 9.17
N ALA A 213 4.12 13.57 9.53
CA ALA A 213 4.47 12.59 10.55
C ALA A 213 5.71 11.76 10.19
N THR A 214 6.00 11.59 8.89
CA THR A 214 7.00 10.66 8.39
C THR A 214 8.05 11.30 7.48
N HIS A 215 8.11 12.64 7.44
CA HIS A 215 9.00 13.35 6.51
C HIS A 215 10.48 13.03 6.74
N ASP A 216 10.86 12.63 7.96
CA ASP A 216 12.23 12.38 8.40
C ASP A 216 12.66 10.90 8.30
N ILE A 217 11.78 9.96 7.94
CA ILE A 217 12.11 8.52 7.90
C ILE A 217 13.28 8.18 6.95
N GLY A 218 13.54 9.03 5.96
CA GLY A 218 14.68 8.88 5.06
C GLY A 218 16.04 9.12 5.71
N LEU A 219 16.08 9.71 6.92
CA LEU A 219 17.31 9.97 7.67
C LEU A 219 17.98 8.68 8.15
N ASP A 220 17.20 7.62 8.38
CA ASP A 220 17.70 6.30 8.76
C ASP A 220 18.59 5.67 7.67
N ILE A 221 18.40 6.08 6.40
CA ILE A 221 19.26 5.70 5.28
C ILE A 221 20.47 6.64 5.16
N ALA A 222 20.21 7.94 4.99
CA ALA A 222 21.27 8.94 4.89
C ALA A 222 20.75 10.37 5.11
N HIS A 223 21.57 11.22 5.71
CA HIS A 223 21.27 12.65 5.85
C HIS A 223 21.24 13.39 4.50
N SER A 224 22.15 13.04 3.59
CA SER A 224 22.16 13.63 2.25
C SER A 224 21.02 13.04 1.44
N GLY A 225 20.20 13.89 0.84
CA GLY A 225 19.11 13.41 -0.01
C GLY A 225 17.97 12.71 0.73
N PHE A 226 17.84 12.85 2.06
CA PHE A 226 16.85 12.09 2.85
C PHE A 226 15.40 12.18 2.34
N HIS A 227 14.96 13.32 1.81
CA HIS A 227 13.67 13.46 1.11
C HIS A 227 13.45 12.45 -0.04
N LYS A 228 14.51 12.05 -0.75
CA LYS A 228 14.48 11.00 -1.78
C LYS A 228 14.40 9.59 -1.17
N HIS A 229 15.06 9.39 -0.04
CA HIS A 229 15.01 8.13 0.70
C HIS A 229 13.65 7.91 1.35
N GLY A 230 13.06 8.95 1.95
CA GLY A 230 11.70 8.93 2.48
C GLY A 230 10.66 8.70 1.39
N GLU A 231 10.81 9.35 0.23
CA GLU A 231 10.03 9.03 -0.97
C GLU A 231 10.15 7.55 -1.35
N TYR A 232 11.38 7.02 -1.42
CA TYR A 232 11.62 5.63 -1.80
C TYR A 232 10.97 4.64 -0.82
N ILE A 233 11.09 4.89 0.48
CA ILE A 233 10.46 4.08 1.53
C ILE A 233 8.94 4.09 1.36
N TRP A 234 8.33 5.28 1.25
CA TRP A 234 6.90 5.38 1.03
C TRP A 234 6.46 4.72 -0.26
N ARG A 235 7.19 4.88 -1.36
CA ARG A 235 6.77 4.38 -2.68
C ARG A 235 6.83 2.86 -2.80
N ASN A 236 7.77 2.22 -2.10
CA ASN A 236 8.05 0.79 -2.27
C ASN A 236 7.76 -0.05 -1.02
N GLY A 237 7.41 0.56 0.11
CA GLY A 237 7.07 -0.17 1.33
C GLY A 237 5.70 -0.85 1.26
N ASP A 238 5.54 -1.97 1.96
CA ASP A 238 4.23 -2.57 2.18
C ASP A 238 3.55 -1.89 3.37
N ILE A 239 2.73 -0.87 3.08
CA ILE A 239 2.07 -0.03 4.11
C ILE A 239 0.57 -0.29 4.05
N ALA A 240 0.08 -1.07 5.02
CA ALA A 240 -1.32 -1.51 5.04
C ALA A 240 -2.31 -0.33 5.13
N GLY A 241 -3.49 -0.51 4.54
CA GLY A 241 -4.57 0.48 4.53
C GLY A 241 -4.46 1.56 3.44
N PHE A 242 -3.29 1.75 2.83
CA PHE A 242 -3.09 2.72 1.74
C PHE A 242 -3.30 2.10 0.36
N SER A 243 -4.04 2.79 -0.50
CA SER A 243 -4.01 2.47 -1.94
C SER A 243 -2.67 2.89 -2.56
N ARG A 244 -2.28 2.25 -3.67
CA ARG A 244 -1.07 2.66 -4.41
C ARG A 244 -1.08 4.13 -4.83
N ARG A 245 -2.27 4.68 -5.12
CA ARG A 245 -2.43 6.10 -5.45
C ARG A 245 -2.12 6.97 -4.23
N GLU A 246 -2.76 6.72 -3.09
CA GLU A 246 -2.53 7.49 -1.86
C GLU A 246 -1.07 7.40 -1.40
N GLN A 247 -0.50 6.20 -1.42
CA GLN A 247 0.89 5.95 -1.07
C GLN A 247 1.86 6.73 -1.98
N ASN A 248 1.58 6.79 -3.29
CA ASN A 248 2.34 7.61 -4.23
C ASN A 248 2.22 9.12 -3.95
N LEU A 249 1.02 9.60 -3.60
CA LEU A 249 0.81 11.02 -3.25
C LEU A 249 1.62 11.40 -2.01
N ILE A 250 1.60 10.58 -0.97
CA ILE A 250 2.37 10.80 0.26
C ILE A 250 3.88 10.73 -0.03
N ALA A 251 4.34 9.75 -0.82
CA ALA A 251 5.74 9.66 -1.26
C ALA A 251 6.20 10.94 -1.97
N CYS A 252 5.37 11.48 -2.88
CA CYS A 252 5.64 12.72 -3.61
C CYS A 252 5.62 13.95 -2.68
N LEU A 253 4.77 14.00 -1.66
CA LEU A 253 4.81 15.05 -0.63
C LEU A 253 6.13 15.02 0.15
N VAL A 254 6.52 13.83 0.64
CA VAL A 254 7.80 13.62 1.33
C VAL A 254 8.98 13.96 0.41
N ARG A 255 8.86 13.71 -0.90
CA ARG A 255 9.85 14.13 -1.88
C ARG A 255 9.97 15.66 -1.97
N CYS A 256 8.86 16.38 -1.94
CA CYS A 256 8.81 17.82 -2.14
C CYS A 256 9.08 18.65 -0.86
N GLN A 257 9.32 17.99 0.28
CA GLN A 257 9.48 18.65 1.59
C GLN A 257 10.68 19.62 1.71
N ARG A 258 11.63 19.59 0.77
CA ARG A 258 12.82 20.46 0.77
C ARG A 258 13.41 20.59 -0.63
N LYS A 259 14.43 21.46 -0.79
CA LYS A 259 15.06 21.81 -2.08
C LYS A 259 14.05 22.50 -3.02
N LYS A 260 14.39 22.65 -4.30
CA LYS A 260 13.52 23.33 -5.27
C LYS A 260 12.16 22.64 -5.33
N LEU A 261 11.08 23.41 -5.26
CA LEU A 261 9.72 22.90 -5.42
C LEU A 261 9.56 22.30 -6.83
N LEU A 262 8.91 21.15 -6.92
CA LEU A 262 8.68 20.50 -8.21
C LEU A 262 7.52 21.20 -8.94
N SER A 263 7.69 21.42 -10.24
CA SER A 263 6.63 21.92 -11.11
C SER A 263 5.54 20.87 -11.30
N LEU A 264 4.36 21.29 -11.78
CA LEU A 264 3.27 20.37 -12.09
C LEU A 264 3.69 19.27 -13.08
N SER A 265 4.46 19.60 -14.11
CA SER A 265 4.98 18.62 -15.09
C SER A 265 5.96 17.62 -14.47
N GLN A 266 6.79 18.06 -13.52
CA GLN A 266 7.69 17.17 -12.79
C GLN A 266 6.92 16.23 -11.86
N LEU A 267 5.85 16.69 -11.22
CA LEU A 267 4.97 15.86 -10.40
C LEU A 267 4.24 14.80 -11.25
N GLN A 268 3.76 15.18 -12.43
CA GLN A 268 3.19 14.23 -13.40
C GLN A 268 4.21 13.16 -13.81
N ALA A 269 5.46 13.55 -14.06
CA ALA A 269 6.54 12.61 -14.38
C ALA A 269 6.86 11.63 -13.22
N LEU A 270 6.50 11.98 -11.98
CA LEU A 270 6.58 11.08 -10.82
C LEU A 270 5.33 10.19 -10.64
N GLY A 271 4.42 10.19 -11.61
CA GLY A 271 3.22 9.36 -11.63
C GLY A 271 2.04 9.94 -10.84
N VAL A 272 2.05 11.24 -10.53
CA VAL A 272 0.89 11.91 -9.92
C VAL A 272 -0.18 12.16 -10.99
N ALA A 273 -1.43 11.79 -10.70
CA ALA A 273 -2.54 11.95 -11.63
C ALA A 273 -2.87 13.43 -11.88
N ALA A 274 -3.38 13.76 -13.06
CA ALA A 274 -3.62 15.15 -13.47
C ALA A 274 -4.61 15.90 -12.56
N GLU A 275 -5.55 15.20 -11.94
CA GLU A 275 -6.48 15.76 -10.98
C GLU A 275 -5.85 16.06 -9.60
N ASP A 276 -4.73 15.41 -9.26
CA ASP A 276 -4.08 15.55 -7.94
C ASP A 276 -2.89 16.52 -7.95
N VAL A 277 -2.27 16.78 -9.11
CA VAL A 277 -0.97 17.50 -9.18
C VAL A 277 -1.01 18.88 -8.55
N GLU A 278 -2.10 19.63 -8.74
CA GLU A 278 -2.23 20.98 -8.19
C GLU A 278 -2.48 20.94 -6.67
N GLY A 279 -3.32 20.03 -6.21
CA GLY A 279 -3.55 19.79 -4.78
C GLY A 279 -2.25 19.39 -4.08
N LEU A 280 -1.50 18.46 -4.66
CA LEU A 280 -0.22 17.99 -4.12
C LEU A 280 0.83 19.10 -4.06
N GLN A 281 0.96 19.93 -5.11
CA GLN A 281 1.91 21.04 -5.10
C GLN A 281 1.59 22.07 -4.00
N ARG A 282 0.30 22.38 -3.81
CA ARG A 282 -0.17 23.25 -2.73
C ARG A 282 0.13 22.66 -1.35
N LEU A 283 -0.19 21.38 -1.14
CA LEU A 283 0.13 20.67 0.10
C LEU A 283 1.65 20.61 0.37
N ALA A 284 2.47 20.45 -0.66
CA ALA A 284 3.92 20.47 -0.53
C ALA A 284 4.42 21.81 0.04
N VAL A 285 3.87 22.94 -0.41
CA VAL A 285 4.23 24.25 0.16
C VAL A 285 3.83 24.34 1.63
N LEU A 286 2.65 23.85 2.01
CA LEU A 286 2.22 23.83 3.41
C LEU A 286 3.12 22.93 4.28
N LEU A 287 3.52 21.76 3.78
CA LEU A 287 4.44 20.85 4.48
C LEU A 287 5.79 21.52 4.74
N ARG A 288 6.35 22.20 3.74
CA ARG A 288 7.64 22.89 3.83
C ARG A 288 7.60 24.00 4.89
N LEU A 289 6.55 24.83 4.85
CA LEU A 289 6.35 25.88 5.84
C LEU A 289 6.15 25.30 7.24
N ALA A 290 5.41 24.20 7.38
CA ALA A 290 5.25 23.52 8.66
C ALA A 290 6.59 23.05 9.25
N ILE A 291 7.47 22.47 8.43
CA ILE A 291 8.80 22.02 8.86
C ILE A 291 9.68 23.21 9.27
N VAL A 292 9.65 24.31 8.52
CA VAL A 292 10.41 25.53 8.84
C VAL A 292 9.91 26.19 10.13
N LEU A 293 8.59 26.31 10.28
CA LEU A 293 7.97 26.88 11.47
C LEU A 293 8.22 26.02 12.71
N GLN A 294 8.13 24.69 12.60
CA GLN A 294 8.48 23.78 13.70
C GLN A 294 9.92 24.02 14.18
N ARG A 295 10.87 24.17 13.25
CA ARG A 295 12.29 24.40 13.57
C ARG A 295 12.58 25.75 14.23
N GLY A 296 11.92 26.81 13.76
CA GLY A 296 12.33 28.19 14.05
C GLY A 296 11.38 29.01 14.91
N ALA A 297 10.14 28.54 15.12
CA ALA A 297 9.12 29.30 15.87
C ALA A 297 9.18 29.09 17.40
N THR A 298 10.14 28.31 17.91
CA THR A 298 10.24 27.88 19.33
C THR A 298 10.47 29.03 20.33
N GLY A 299 10.52 30.29 19.89
CA GLY A 299 10.65 31.48 20.74
C GLY A 299 9.73 32.63 20.33
N LEU A 300 8.70 32.37 19.52
CA LEU A 300 7.70 33.38 19.18
C LEU A 300 6.61 33.42 20.26
N ASP A 301 6.25 34.62 20.71
CA ASP A 301 5.17 34.83 21.68
C ASP A 301 3.82 34.30 21.17
N HIS A 302 3.61 34.38 19.85
CA HIS A 302 2.40 33.93 19.18
C HIS A 302 2.74 33.26 17.85
N LYS A 303 1.95 32.27 17.47
CA LYS A 303 2.05 31.61 16.16
C LYS A 303 1.67 32.59 15.04
N PRO A 304 2.40 32.64 13.92
CA PRO A 304 2.03 33.47 12.78
C PRO A 304 0.69 33.02 12.18
N SER A 305 -0.11 33.98 11.72
CA SER A 305 -1.32 33.69 10.95
C SER A 305 -1.00 33.61 9.46
N LEU A 306 -1.66 32.72 8.73
CA LEU A 306 -1.52 32.58 7.28
C LEU A 306 -2.76 33.15 6.56
N THR A 307 -2.53 33.95 5.53
CA THR A 307 -3.56 34.36 4.56
C THR A 307 -3.16 33.92 3.15
N ILE A 308 -4.11 33.37 2.40
CA ILE A 308 -3.88 32.90 1.02
C ILE A 308 -4.60 33.81 0.02
N ARG A 309 -3.88 34.24 -1.03
CA ARG A 309 -4.44 34.96 -2.18
C ARG A 309 -3.88 34.36 -3.48
N GLY A 310 -4.68 33.53 -4.16
CA GLY A 310 -4.20 32.81 -5.34
C GLY A 310 -3.02 31.89 -4.98
N ARG A 311 -1.82 32.15 -5.53
CA ARG A 311 -0.57 31.46 -5.18
C ARG A 311 0.36 32.26 -4.26
N THR A 312 -0.15 33.33 -3.65
CA THR A 312 0.56 34.13 -2.65
C THR A 312 0.14 33.69 -1.24
N LEU A 313 1.13 33.35 -0.41
CA LEU A 313 1.00 33.01 0.99
C LEU A 313 1.56 34.14 1.84
N GLU A 314 0.72 34.81 2.62
CA GLU A 314 1.13 35.89 3.51
C GLU A 314 1.13 35.39 4.96
N LEU A 315 2.33 35.22 5.53
CA LEU A 315 2.54 34.89 6.93
C LEU A 315 2.70 36.19 7.72
N ARG A 316 1.83 36.42 8.70
CA ARG A 316 1.91 37.58 9.59
C ARG A 316 2.47 37.17 10.93
N PHE A 317 3.64 37.69 11.25
CA PHE A 317 4.34 37.45 12.50
C PHE A 317 4.17 38.63 13.47
N PRO A 318 4.43 38.41 14.78
CA PRO A 318 4.53 39.50 15.75
C PRO A 318 5.59 40.55 15.36
N PRO A 319 5.47 41.81 15.84
CA PRO A 319 6.50 42.82 15.65
C PRO A 319 7.89 42.33 16.11
N ASN A 320 8.95 42.75 15.43
CA ASN A 320 10.35 42.43 15.75
C ASN A 320 10.73 40.93 15.73
N TRP A 321 9.89 40.04 15.18
CA TRP A 321 10.16 38.59 15.13
C TRP A 321 11.47 38.23 14.43
N ARG A 322 11.90 39.02 13.43
CA ARG A 322 13.16 38.79 12.70
C ARG A 322 14.38 38.98 13.60
N THR A 323 14.27 39.83 14.62
CA THR A 323 15.32 40.05 15.62
C THR A 323 15.36 38.92 16.63
N THR A 324 14.19 38.40 17.04
CA THR A 324 14.08 37.31 18.03
C THR A 324 14.33 35.93 17.43
N ALA A 325 14.03 35.74 16.14
CA ALA A 325 14.21 34.48 15.41
C ALA A 325 14.94 34.68 14.06
N PRO A 326 16.22 35.12 14.07
CA PRO A 326 16.97 35.41 12.85
C PRO A 326 17.18 34.18 11.94
N LEU A 327 17.31 32.98 12.52
CA LEU A 327 17.44 31.74 11.75
C LEU A 327 16.14 31.37 11.04
N LEU A 328 14.98 31.62 11.66
CA LEU A 328 13.68 31.44 11.02
C LEU A 328 13.53 32.40 9.83
N ALA A 329 13.97 33.65 9.98
CA ALA A 329 13.94 34.63 8.90
C ALA A 329 14.77 34.15 7.69
N ALA A 330 15.99 33.67 7.94
CA ALA A 330 16.86 33.13 6.89
C ALA A 330 16.27 31.86 6.23
N ASP A 331 15.69 30.94 7.00
CA ASP A 331 15.01 29.75 6.45
C ASP A 331 13.81 30.17 5.57
N LEU A 332 13.01 31.16 5.97
CA LEU A 332 11.86 31.65 5.20
C LEU A 332 12.29 32.38 3.92
N GLU A 333 13.35 33.18 3.97
CA GLU A 333 13.94 33.82 2.77
C GLU A 333 14.43 32.76 1.78
N GLN A 334 15.08 31.70 2.28
CA GLN A 334 15.49 30.58 1.44
C GLN A 334 14.27 29.84 0.85
N GLU A 335 13.20 29.63 1.63
CA GLU A 335 11.98 29.02 1.12
C GLU A 335 11.29 29.87 0.04
N GLN A 336 11.27 31.20 0.17
CA GLN A 336 10.77 32.11 -0.87
C GLN A 336 11.46 31.88 -2.22
N ILE A 337 12.78 31.65 -2.22
CA ILE A 337 13.55 31.33 -3.43
C ILE A 337 13.19 29.94 -3.96
N LEU A 338 13.01 28.96 -3.07
CA LEU A 338 12.82 27.56 -3.46
C LEU A 338 11.42 27.27 -4.03
N VAL A 339 10.41 28.05 -3.65
CA VAL A 339 9.02 27.90 -4.14
C VAL A 339 8.69 28.79 -5.33
N ASN A 340 9.55 29.76 -5.64
CA ASN A 340 9.43 30.61 -6.84
C ASN A 340 9.77 29.80 -8.12
N PRO A 341 9.07 30.03 -9.26
CA PRO A 341 8.03 31.05 -9.50
C PRO A 341 6.61 30.57 -9.21
N ASP A 342 6.44 29.29 -8.83
CA ASP A 342 5.12 28.69 -8.66
C ASP A 342 4.33 29.38 -7.54
N PHE A 343 4.98 29.70 -6.41
CA PHE A 343 4.35 30.38 -5.27
C PHE A 343 5.16 31.60 -4.81
N GLN A 344 4.47 32.52 -4.15
CA GLN A 344 5.07 33.67 -3.50
C GLN A 344 4.78 33.60 -2.00
N VAL A 345 5.81 33.55 -1.15
CA VAL A 345 5.66 33.61 0.31
C VAL A 345 6.08 35.00 0.79
N LEU A 346 5.23 35.65 1.59
CA LEU A 346 5.47 36.98 2.17
C LEU A 346 5.47 36.84 3.70
N CYS A 347 6.42 37.50 4.38
CA CYS A 347 6.66 37.39 5.83
C CYS A 347 7.01 38.73 6.45
#